data_AF-A0A6L5XFE6-F1
#
_entry.id   AF-A0A6L5XFE6-F1
#
_cell.length_a   1.000
_cell.length_b   1.000
_cell.length_c   1.000
_cell.angle_alpha   90.00
_cell.angle_beta   90.00
_cell.angle_gamma   90.00
#
_symmetry.space_group_name_H-M   'P 1'
#
loop_
_entity.id
_entity.type
_entity.pdbx_description
1 polymer ?
#
loop_
_entity_poly.entity_id
_entity_poly.type
_entity_poly.pdbx_seq_one_letter_code
_entity_poly.pdbx_strand_id
1 'polypeptide(L)'
;MKKKLLFATALMLCAGSMMAQPAQWSKPQVLIKSSQSLMAPVWSPDGSKIAVTGDNYIGIWVANADGSSIQQVSNEPGAGYKMTWSDAHDIISTPYTMQNNRRMTRIENIDVNTGVSRVVAPSERNFKRSKATGAVNVLQVMLDQPSQATQLIKSLNKYAGKMILNPALSPDGTKIAFQIVSNGVWVCNADGTNPVSLGKGAYPAWMPDSRNLVVTRLTDNGDRFTSSELYCIDSQSGNAVCITSESNVIPVTTAVSPDGKTIAFDNDADGYIYTINLK
;
A
#
# COMPACT_ATOMS: atom_id res chain seq x y z
N MET A 1 57.78 -41.25 43.12
CA MET A 1 57.14 -40.19 43.94
C MET A 1 57.28 -38.90 43.14
N LYS A 2 56.27 -38.17 42.59
CA LYS A 2 54.89 -37.80 42.95
C LYS A 2 54.05 -37.67 41.65
N LYS A 3 52.87 -38.33 41.54
CA LYS A 3 51.48 -37.81 41.35
C LYS A 3 51.38 -36.47 40.56
N LYS A 4 50.82 -36.43 39.33
CA LYS A 4 49.40 -36.49 38.85
C LYS A 4 48.75 -35.09 38.64
N LEU A 5 48.16 -34.93 37.45
CA LEU A 5 46.87 -34.29 37.10
C LEU A 5 46.73 -32.77 36.80
N LEU A 6 46.21 -32.55 35.58
CA LEU A 6 45.11 -31.65 35.15
C LEU A 6 45.20 -30.14 35.39
N PHE A 7 45.24 -29.38 34.28
CA PHE A 7 44.60 -28.06 34.22
C PHE A 7 43.28 -28.18 33.45
N ALA A 8 42.19 -27.92 34.17
CA ALA A 8 40.83 -27.83 33.67
C ALA A 8 40.47 -26.35 33.41
N THR A 9 39.86 -26.13 32.25
CA THR A 9 38.77 -25.21 31.91
C THR A 9 38.64 -23.85 32.62
N ALA A 10 38.56 -22.78 31.81
CA ALA A 10 37.62 -21.68 32.05
C ALA A 10 37.06 -21.19 30.70
N LEU A 11 35.97 -21.82 30.25
CA LEU A 11 35.13 -21.31 29.17
C LEU A 11 34.07 -20.42 29.84
N MET A 12 34.18 -19.09 29.73
CA MET A 12 33.10 -18.19 30.14
C MET A 12 31.97 -18.25 29.12
N LEU A 13 30.91 -18.98 29.45
CA LEU A 13 29.61 -18.84 28.81
C LEU A 13 28.97 -17.53 29.28
N CYS A 14 29.05 -16.48 28.46
CA CYS A 14 28.13 -15.36 28.56
C CYS A 14 26.75 -15.82 28.04
N ALA A 15 25.99 -16.52 28.88
CA ALA A 15 24.56 -16.69 28.69
C ALA A 15 23.87 -15.38 29.09
N GLY A 16 23.99 -14.36 28.24
CA GLY A 16 23.10 -13.20 28.29
C GLY A 16 21.72 -13.66 27.86
N SER A 17 20.78 -13.69 28.79
CA SER A 17 19.36 -13.84 28.49
C SER A 17 18.96 -12.76 27.48
N MET A 18 18.74 -13.15 26.24
CA MET A 18 18.02 -12.32 25.27
C MET A 18 16.59 -12.17 25.80
N MET A 19 16.35 -11.17 26.64
CA MET A 19 14.97 -10.76 26.91
C MET A 19 14.40 -10.31 25.57
N ALA A 20 13.45 -11.09 25.04
CA ALA A 20 12.69 -10.72 23.86
C ALA A 20 12.06 -9.35 24.14
N GLN A 21 12.53 -8.32 23.43
CA GLN A 21 11.87 -7.03 23.48
C GLN A 21 10.41 -7.23 23.10
N PRO A 22 9.45 -6.60 23.80
CA PRO A 22 8.06 -6.72 23.43
C PRO A 22 7.92 -6.29 21.97
N ALA A 23 7.39 -7.18 21.12
CA ALA A 23 7.18 -6.88 19.72
C ALA A 23 6.40 -5.57 19.61
N GLN A 24 6.93 -4.62 18.84
CA GLN A 24 6.33 -3.31 18.61
C GLN A 24 5.00 -3.39 17.85
N TRP A 25 4.68 -4.57 17.31
CA TRP A 25 3.48 -4.86 16.56
C TRP A 25 2.95 -6.25 16.93
N SER A 26 1.66 -6.50 16.65
CA SER A 26 1.06 -7.82 16.77
C SER A 26 1.53 -8.75 15.65
N LYS A 27 1.27 -10.05 15.81
CA LYS A 27 1.30 -10.97 14.67
C LYS A 27 0.17 -10.62 13.69
N PRO A 28 0.29 -10.97 12.39
CA PRO A 28 -0.80 -10.90 11.44
C PRO A 28 -2.05 -11.63 11.94
N GLN A 29 -3.21 -10.99 11.81
CA GLN A 29 -4.52 -11.57 12.15
C GLN A 29 -5.46 -11.43 10.96
N VAL A 30 -6.29 -12.44 10.71
CA VAL A 30 -7.31 -12.35 9.66
C VAL A 30 -8.36 -11.31 10.09
N LEU A 31 -8.59 -10.32 9.23
CA LEU A 31 -9.67 -9.33 9.38
C LEU A 31 -10.92 -9.78 8.63
N ILE A 32 -10.78 -10.13 7.34
CA ILE A 32 -11.89 -10.52 6.47
C ILE A 32 -11.56 -11.85 5.81
N LYS A 33 -12.42 -12.84 6.05
CA LYS A 33 -12.47 -14.09 5.27
C LYS A 33 -13.49 -13.95 4.15
N SER A 34 -13.19 -14.53 3.00
CA SER A 34 -14.06 -14.45 1.83
C SER A 34 -13.95 -15.73 0.99
N SER A 35 -15.00 -16.07 0.24
CA SER A 35 -14.98 -17.17 -0.73
C SER A 35 -14.26 -16.81 -2.04
N GLN A 36 -13.99 -15.53 -2.25
CA GLN A 36 -13.22 -14.97 -3.36
C GLN A 36 -12.03 -14.20 -2.81
N SER A 37 -10.96 -14.10 -3.60
CA SER A 37 -9.81 -13.28 -3.25
C SER A 37 -10.21 -11.81 -3.16
N LEU A 38 -9.76 -11.16 -2.08
CA LEU A 38 -9.91 -9.73 -1.83
C LEU A 38 -8.53 -9.08 -1.82
N MET A 39 -8.45 -7.86 -2.34
CA MET A 39 -7.22 -7.10 -2.46
C MET A 39 -7.43 -5.60 -2.23
N ALA A 40 -6.32 -4.85 -2.20
CA ALA A 40 -6.30 -3.38 -2.14
C ALA A 40 -7.20 -2.79 -1.04
N PRO A 41 -6.98 -3.13 0.24
CA PRO A 41 -7.72 -2.51 1.33
C PRO A 41 -7.51 -1.01 1.37
N VAL A 42 -8.55 -0.24 1.70
CA VAL A 42 -8.49 1.21 1.93
C VAL A 42 -9.39 1.57 3.09
N TRP A 43 -8.83 2.18 4.13
CA TRP A 43 -9.57 2.66 5.31
C TRP A 43 -10.41 3.90 4.98
N SER A 44 -11.61 3.99 5.57
CA SER A 44 -12.38 5.23 5.57
C SER A 44 -11.63 6.33 6.34
N PRO A 45 -11.85 7.62 6.03
CA PRO A 45 -11.11 8.72 6.67
C PRO A 45 -11.30 8.82 8.18
N ASP A 46 -12.43 8.34 8.70
CA ASP A 46 -12.76 8.27 10.13
C ASP A 46 -12.29 6.96 10.79
N GLY A 47 -11.73 6.02 10.01
CA GLY A 47 -11.27 4.71 10.46
C GLY A 47 -12.38 3.73 10.85
N SER A 48 -13.65 4.05 10.61
CA SER A 48 -14.79 3.20 11.03
C SER A 48 -15.07 2.04 10.07
N LYS A 49 -14.58 2.11 8.83
CA LYS A 49 -14.81 1.14 7.76
C LYS A 49 -13.54 0.85 6.96
N ILE A 50 -13.58 -0.28 6.26
CA ILE A 50 -12.55 -0.67 5.30
C ILE A 50 -13.21 -1.11 3.99
N ALA A 51 -12.74 -0.55 2.88
CA ALA A 51 -13.14 -0.94 1.53
C ALA A 51 -12.09 -1.87 0.92
N VAL A 52 -12.53 -2.88 0.18
CA VAL A 52 -11.68 -3.89 -0.47
C VAL A 52 -12.28 -4.22 -1.84
N THR A 53 -11.46 -4.71 -2.77
CA THR A 53 -11.92 -5.11 -4.11
C THR A 53 -11.62 -6.58 -4.37
N GLY A 54 -12.33 -7.19 -5.31
CA GLY A 54 -12.03 -8.53 -5.79
C GLY A 54 -10.93 -8.53 -6.85
N ASP A 55 -10.60 -9.73 -7.32
CA ASP A 55 -9.65 -9.96 -8.41
C ASP A 55 -9.93 -9.08 -9.63
N ASN A 56 -8.85 -8.64 -10.30
CA ASN A 56 -8.90 -7.74 -11.45
C ASN A 56 -9.65 -6.42 -11.19
N TYR A 57 -9.74 -6.00 -9.92
CA TYR A 57 -10.43 -4.80 -9.48
C TYR A 57 -11.94 -4.82 -9.76
N ILE A 58 -12.55 -6.01 -9.81
CA ILE A 58 -13.99 -6.16 -10.05
C ILE A 58 -14.72 -6.04 -8.73
N GLY A 59 -15.72 -5.15 -8.70
CA GLY A 59 -16.56 -4.91 -7.54
C GLY A 59 -15.86 -4.19 -6.38
N ILE A 60 -16.66 -3.81 -5.38
CA ILE A 60 -16.20 -3.18 -4.14
C ILE A 60 -17.01 -3.77 -3.00
N TRP A 61 -16.32 -4.15 -1.93
CA TRP A 61 -16.91 -4.57 -0.66
C TRP A 61 -16.49 -3.61 0.43
N VAL A 62 -17.40 -3.36 1.37
CA VAL A 62 -17.15 -2.51 2.53
C VAL A 62 -17.52 -3.29 3.78
N ALA A 63 -16.62 -3.31 4.75
CA ALA A 63 -16.82 -3.90 6.07
C ALA A 63 -16.62 -2.83 7.16
N ASN A 64 -17.09 -3.12 8.37
CA ASN A 64 -16.68 -2.37 9.55
C ASN A 64 -15.16 -2.55 9.80
N ALA A 65 -14.58 -1.64 10.59
CA ALA A 65 -13.16 -1.66 10.90
C ALA A 65 -12.64 -2.95 11.56
N ASP A 66 -13.52 -3.70 12.23
CA ASP A 66 -13.25 -5.00 12.83
C ASP A 66 -13.43 -6.19 11.87
N GLY A 67 -13.74 -5.92 10.59
CA GLY A 67 -13.99 -6.90 9.55
C GLY A 67 -15.42 -7.45 9.53
N SER A 68 -16.28 -7.06 10.47
CA SER A 68 -17.67 -7.49 10.51
C SER A 68 -18.52 -6.78 9.44
N SER A 69 -19.71 -7.33 9.19
CA SER A 69 -20.74 -6.72 8.32
C SER A 69 -20.24 -6.37 6.91
N ILE A 70 -19.38 -7.22 6.34
CA ILE A 70 -18.93 -7.04 4.96
C ILE A 70 -20.11 -7.14 4.00
N GLN A 71 -20.24 -6.17 3.10
CA GLN A 71 -21.24 -6.14 2.06
C GLN A 71 -20.66 -5.66 0.73
N GLN A 72 -21.20 -6.19 -0.37
CA GLN A 72 -20.84 -5.72 -1.70
C GLN A 72 -21.63 -4.45 -2.03
N VAL A 73 -20.94 -3.35 -2.33
CA VAL A 73 -21.55 -2.06 -2.71
C VAL A 73 -21.48 -1.82 -4.22
N SER A 74 -20.63 -2.57 -4.94
CA SER A 74 -20.57 -2.57 -6.40
C SER A 74 -20.11 -3.93 -6.93
N ASN A 75 -20.59 -4.31 -8.11
CA ASN A 75 -20.14 -5.48 -8.86
C ASN A 75 -19.57 -5.12 -10.24
N GLU A 76 -19.26 -3.84 -10.45
CA GLU A 76 -18.87 -3.33 -11.76
C GLU A 76 -17.39 -3.66 -12.08
N PRO A 77 -17.06 -3.98 -13.36
CA PRO A 77 -15.68 -4.16 -13.78
C PRO A 77 -14.83 -2.91 -13.56
N GLY A 78 -13.69 -3.07 -12.89
CA GLY A 78 -12.74 -2.01 -12.60
C GLY A 78 -13.18 -1.02 -11.53
N ALA A 79 -14.30 -1.27 -10.84
CA ALA A 79 -14.79 -0.39 -9.78
C ALA A 79 -13.75 -0.19 -8.67
N GLY A 80 -13.04 -1.24 -8.27
CA GLY A 80 -12.02 -1.17 -7.23
C GLY A 80 -10.69 -0.55 -7.65
N TYR A 81 -10.50 -0.23 -8.95
CA TYR A 81 -9.22 0.29 -9.42
C TYR A 81 -9.02 1.72 -8.96
N LYS A 82 -8.01 1.93 -8.10
CA LYS A 82 -7.72 3.22 -7.44
C LYS A 82 -8.95 3.83 -6.75
N MET A 83 -9.80 2.98 -6.18
CA MET A 83 -10.94 3.45 -5.38
C MET A 83 -10.43 4.30 -4.23
N THR A 84 -11.16 5.37 -3.90
CA THR A 84 -10.84 6.25 -2.77
C THR A 84 -12.11 6.68 -2.10
N TRP A 85 -12.06 6.81 -0.78
CA TRP A 85 -13.12 7.46 -0.03
C TRP A 85 -13.16 8.96 -0.38
N SER A 86 -14.35 9.48 -0.66
CA SER A 86 -14.58 10.94 -0.74
C SER A 86 -14.84 11.51 0.65
N ASP A 87 -15.51 10.74 1.51
CA ASP A 87 -15.70 10.98 2.94
C ASP A 87 -15.90 9.64 3.69
N ALA A 88 -16.52 9.63 4.87
CA ALA A 88 -16.77 8.40 5.64
C ALA A 88 -17.95 7.53 5.13
N HIS A 89 -18.72 8.02 4.16
CA HIS A 89 -19.96 7.42 3.67
C HIS A 89 -19.93 7.11 2.18
N ASP A 90 -19.03 7.75 1.43
CA ASP A 90 -18.99 7.65 -0.02
C ASP A 90 -17.62 7.21 -0.56
N ILE A 91 -17.65 6.40 -1.62
CA ILE A 91 -16.46 5.95 -2.37
C ILE A 91 -16.51 6.46 -3.80
N ILE A 92 -15.43 7.12 -4.24
CA ILE A 92 -15.16 7.42 -5.64
C ILE A 92 -14.59 6.18 -6.32
N SER A 93 -15.24 5.77 -7.41
CA SER A 93 -14.92 4.58 -8.20
C SER A 93 -14.78 4.90 -9.69
N THR A 94 -13.96 4.10 -10.39
CA THR A 94 -13.68 4.28 -11.83
C THR A 94 -13.99 3.05 -12.69
N PRO A 95 -15.24 2.56 -12.67
CA PRO A 95 -15.62 1.38 -13.43
C PRO A 95 -15.57 1.64 -14.93
N TYR A 96 -15.46 0.57 -15.71
CA TYR A 96 -15.38 0.65 -17.16
C TYR A 96 -16.37 -0.26 -17.88
N THR A 97 -16.71 0.15 -19.10
CA THR A 97 -17.43 -0.68 -20.07
C THR A 97 -16.61 -0.81 -21.35
N MET A 98 -16.88 -1.85 -22.13
CA MET A 98 -16.27 -2.02 -23.45
C MET A 98 -17.24 -1.52 -24.52
N GLN A 99 -16.82 -0.55 -25.31
CA GLN A 99 -17.57 -0.04 -26.46
C GLN A 99 -16.68 -0.07 -27.69
N ASN A 100 -17.08 -0.78 -28.74
CA ASN A 100 -16.29 -0.94 -29.97
C ASN A 100 -14.83 -1.37 -29.72
N ASN A 101 -14.66 -2.38 -28.85
CA ASN A 101 -13.36 -2.88 -28.41
C ASN A 101 -12.45 -1.83 -27.72
N ARG A 102 -13.06 -0.80 -27.12
CA ARG A 102 -12.36 0.24 -26.36
C ARG A 102 -12.93 0.32 -24.94
N ARG A 103 -12.02 0.44 -23.97
CA ARG A 103 -12.36 0.72 -22.58
C ARG A 103 -12.87 2.16 -22.46
N MET A 104 -14.08 2.30 -21.91
CA MET A 104 -14.74 3.56 -21.60
C MET A 104 -14.92 3.63 -20.09
N THR A 105 -14.32 4.60 -19.43
CA THR A 105 -14.33 4.72 -17.97
C THR A 105 -15.29 5.83 -17.57
N ARG A 106 -16.11 5.62 -16.53
CA ARG A 106 -16.87 6.68 -15.86
C ARG A 106 -16.25 6.97 -14.50
N ILE A 107 -16.57 8.13 -13.92
CA ILE A 107 -16.30 8.41 -12.51
C ILE A 107 -17.65 8.42 -11.81
N GLU A 108 -17.75 7.67 -10.73
CA GLU A 108 -18.96 7.62 -9.90
C GLU A 108 -18.62 7.75 -8.43
N ASN A 109 -19.61 8.17 -7.65
CA ASN A 109 -19.58 8.22 -6.20
C ASN A 109 -20.63 7.23 -5.69
N ILE A 110 -20.23 6.32 -4.81
CA ILE A 110 -21.06 5.21 -4.32
C ILE A 110 -21.29 5.42 -2.82
N ASP A 111 -22.55 5.53 -2.42
CA ASP A 111 -22.94 5.50 -1.00
C ASP A 111 -22.73 4.09 -0.45
N VAL A 112 -21.87 3.94 0.56
CA VAL A 112 -21.43 2.63 1.06
C VAL A 112 -22.47 1.90 1.90
N ASN A 113 -23.51 2.59 2.36
CA ASN A 113 -24.57 2.00 3.17
C ASN A 113 -25.68 1.43 2.28
N THR A 114 -25.97 2.10 1.17
CA THR A 114 -27.07 1.76 0.26
C THR A 114 -26.62 1.10 -1.04
N GLY A 115 -25.35 1.25 -1.42
CA GLY A 115 -24.82 0.84 -2.73
C GLY A 115 -25.30 1.70 -3.90
N VAL A 116 -26.00 2.81 -3.62
CA VAL A 116 -26.48 3.72 -4.67
C VAL A 116 -25.31 4.48 -5.27
N SER A 117 -25.12 4.32 -6.59
CA SER A 117 -24.10 5.03 -7.36
C SER A 117 -24.66 6.27 -8.04
N ARG A 118 -23.93 7.38 -7.96
CA ARG A 118 -24.15 8.60 -8.73
C ARG A 118 -22.98 8.85 -9.67
N VAL A 119 -23.28 8.98 -10.97
CA VAL A 119 -22.28 9.38 -11.97
C VAL A 119 -21.83 10.82 -11.72
N VAL A 120 -20.52 10.98 -11.50
CA VAL A 120 -19.84 12.27 -11.34
C VAL A 120 -19.33 12.76 -12.69
N ALA A 121 -18.79 11.85 -13.51
CA ALA A 121 -18.37 12.12 -14.88
C ALA A 121 -18.76 10.95 -15.80
N PRO A 122 -19.33 11.23 -17.00
CA PRO A 122 -19.85 10.20 -17.89
C PRO A 122 -18.76 9.28 -18.44
N SER A 123 -19.16 8.16 -19.05
CA SER A 123 -18.21 7.23 -19.67
C SER A 123 -17.47 7.88 -20.83
N GLU A 124 -16.17 8.07 -20.66
CA GLU A 124 -15.29 8.63 -21.68
C GLU A 124 -14.05 7.75 -21.85
N ARG A 125 -13.47 7.77 -23.05
CA ARG A 125 -12.18 7.11 -23.29
C ARG A 125 -11.05 7.87 -22.62
N ASN A 126 -11.10 9.19 -22.76
CA ASN A 126 -10.12 10.13 -22.24
C ASN A 126 -10.90 11.30 -21.66
N PHE A 127 -10.97 11.41 -20.34
CA PHE A 127 -11.53 12.60 -19.70
C PHE A 127 -10.76 13.84 -20.16
N LYS A 128 -11.47 14.87 -20.64
CA LYS A 128 -10.85 16.18 -20.90
C LYS A 128 -10.34 16.76 -19.59
N ARG A 129 -9.03 16.68 -19.39
CA ARG A 129 -8.37 17.15 -18.18
C ARG A 129 -8.29 18.67 -18.19
N SER A 130 -8.47 19.28 -17.03
CA SER A 130 -8.07 20.67 -16.83
C SER A 130 -6.62 20.80 -17.26
N LYS A 131 -6.31 21.75 -18.16
CA LYS A 131 -4.93 22.16 -18.38
C LYS A 131 -4.50 22.81 -17.07
N ALA A 132 -3.88 22.04 -16.18
CA ALA A 132 -3.13 22.64 -15.08
C ALA A 132 -2.06 23.52 -15.72
N THR A 133 -2.33 24.82 -15.81
CA THR A 133 -1.36 25.84 -16.22
C THR A 133 -0.62 26.30 -14.97
N GLY A 134 0.70 26.24 -14.98
CA GLY A 134 1.57 26.56 -13.82
C GLY A 134 2.08 25.32 -13.09
N ALA A 135 3.02 25.52 -12.16
CA ALA A 135 3.83 24.50 -11.48
C ALA A 135 3.07 23.17 -11.29
N VAL A 136 3.49 22.20 -12.08
CA VAL A 136 2.90 20.87 -12.23
C VAL A 136 2.65 20.25 -10.87
N ASN A 137 1.40 19.90 -10.56
CA ASN A 137 1.12 19.03 -9.41
C ASN A 137 1.80 17.68 -9.69
N VAL A 138 2.94 17.43 -9.05
CA VAL A 138 3.84 16.30 -9.35
C VAL A 138 3.12 14.96 -9.16
N LEU A 139 2.27 14.87 -8.13
CA LEU A 139 1.41 13.71 -7.91
C LEU A 139 0.49 13.47 -9.11
N GLN A 140 -0.12 14.53 -9.64
CA GLN A 140 -0.97 14.43 -10.82
C GLN A 140 -0.19 13.85 -12.01
N VAL A 141 1.04 14.31 -12.26
CA VAL A 141 1.87 13.75 -13.35
C VAL A 141 2.19 12.27 -13.14
N MET A 142 2.50 11.86 -11.91
CA MET A 142 2.74 10.45 -11.59
C MET A 142 1.50 9.58 -11.83
N LEU A 143 0.30 10.10 -11.52
CA LEU A 143 -0.97 9.39 -11.70
C LEU A 143 -1.42 9.36 -13.17
N ASP A 144 -1.21 10.46 -13.89
CA ASP A 144 -1.78 10.70 -15.22
C ASP A 144 -0.91 10.21 -16.36
N GLN A 145 0.41 10.27 -16.18
CA GLN A 145 1.42 9.96 -17.18
C GLN A 145 2.53 9.11 -16.57
N PRO A 146 2.21 7.96 -15.92
CA PRO A 146 3.17 7.19 -15.14
C PRO A 146 4.41 6.78 -15.95
N SER A 147 4.26 6.43 -17.23
CA SER A 147 5.37 6.07 -18.13
C SER A 147 6.26 7.25 -18.54
N GLN A 148 5.77 8.48 -18.40
CA GLN A 148 6.47 9.71 -18.75
C GLN A 148 6.84 10.55 -17.52
N ALA A 149 6.42 10.16 -16.31
CA ALA A 149 6.58 10.99 -15.13
C ALA A 149 8.06 11.28 -14.82
N THR A 150 8.96 10.31 -15.02
CA THR A 150 10.41 10.47 -14.81
C THR A 150 11.06 11.47 -15.77
N GLN A 151 10.56 11.63 -17.00
CA GLN A 151 11.05 12.65 -17.94
C GLN A 151 10.42 14.03 -17.70
N LEU A 152 9.18 14.08 -17.20
CA LEU A 152 8.44 15.32 -16.95
C LEU A 152 8.83 15.99 -15.62
N ILE A 153 9.30 15.21 -14.64
CA ILE A 153 9.74 15.71 -13.33
C ILE A 153 11.26 15.91 -13.39
N LYS A 154 11.70 17.17 -13.44
CA LYS A 154 13.11 17.55 -13.68
C LYS A 154 14.12 16.81 -12.78
N SER A 155 13.80 16.66 -11.49
CA SER A 155 14.67 15.99 -10.50
C SER A 155 14.81 14.47 -10.73
N LEU A 156 13.92 13.87 -11.51
CA LEU A 156 13.88 12.43 -11.81
C LEU A 156 14.38 12.08 -13.22
N ASN A 157 14.83 13.05 -14.01
CA ASN A 157 15.25 12.85 -15.40
C ASN A 157 16.37 11.80 -15.57
N LYS A 158 17.19 11.57 -14.55
CA LYS A 158 18.16 10.45 -14.52
C LYS A 158 17.52 9.05 -14.66
N TYR A 159 16.21 8.95 -14.50
CA TYR A 159 15.40 7.74 -14.67
C TYR A 159 14.43 7.84 -15.86
N ALA A 160 14.66 8.77 -16.80
CA ALA A 160 13.80 8.93 -17.97
C ALA A 160 13.52 7.59 -18.69
N GLY A 161 12.26 7.41 -19.09
CA GLY A 161 11.77 6.17 -19.70
C GLY A 161 11.34 5.10 -18.69
N LYS A 162 11.63 5.27 -17.39
CA LYS A 162 11.10 4.38 -16.35
C LYS A 162 9.74 4.85 -15.87
N MET A 163 8.84 3.89 -15.71
CA MET A 163 7.49 4.13 -15.21
C MET A 163 7.51 4.37 -13.69
N ILE A 164 6.69 5.33 -13.25
CA ILE A 164 6.33 5.53 -11.85
C ILE A 164 5.02 4.80 -11.56
N LEU A 165 4.98 4.06 -10.44
CA LEU A 165 3.81 3.36 -9.94
C LEU A 165 3.52 3.76 -8.50
N ASN A 166 2.28 3.51 -8.07
CA ASN A 166 1.84 3.60 -6.67
C ASN A 166 2.26 4.90 -5.95
N PRO A 167 2.03 6.11 -6.52
CA PRO A 167 2.35 7.34 -5.83
C PRO A 167 1.35 7.59 -4.69
N ALA A 168 1.84 8.04 -3.54
CA ALA A 168 1.08 8.34 -2.34
C ALA A 168 1.56 9.66 -1.71
N LEU A 169 0.63 10.59 -1.49
CA LEU A 169 0.89 11.86 -0.79
C LEU A 169 0.97 11.62 0.72
N SER A 170 1.89 12.28 1.41
CA SER A 170 1.93 12.28 2.87
C SER A 170 0.70 12.97 3.45
N PRO A 171 0.26 12.61 4.68
CA PRO A 171 -0.88 13.24 5.34
C PRO A 171 -0.77 14.77 5.47
N ASP A 172 0.43 15.29 5.69
CA ASP A 172 0.72 16.73 5.75
C ASP A 172 0.79 17.42 4.37
N GLY A 173 0.70 16.65 3.28
CA GLY A 173 0.77 17.14 1.90
C GLY A 173 2.15 17.56 1.42
N THR A 174 3.22 17.39 2.21
CA THR A 174 4.54 17.94 1.91
C THR A 174 5.43 17.00 1.10
N LYS A 175 5.11 15.70 1.03
CA LYS A 175 5.92 14.67 0.38
C LYS A 175 5.09 13.72 -0.47
N ILE A 176 5.73 13.12 -1.46
CA ILE A 176 5.16 12.05 -2.29
C ILE A 176 6.10 10.85 -2.21
N ALA A 177 5.57 9.72 -1.74
CA ALA A 177 6.23 8.42 -1.88
C ALA A 177 5.76 7.76 -3.17
N PHE A 178 6.63 7.05 -3.89
CA PHE A 178 6.29 6.41 -5.15
C PHE A 178 7.28 5.30 -5.48
N GLN A 179 6.91 4.42 -6.40
CA GLN A 179 7.78 3.36 -6.91
C GLN A 179 8.30 3.75 -8.28
N ILE A 180 9.61 3.63 -8.51
CA ILE A 180 10.19 3.61 -9.85
C ILE A 180 10.39 2.14 -10.24
N VAL A 181 9.80 1.72 -11.37
CA VAL A 181 9.91 0.32 -11.84
C VAL A 181 11.38 -0.08 -11.96
N SER A 182 11.71 -1.25 -11.40
CA SER A 182 13.09 -1.79 -11.30
C SER A 182 14.07 -0.98 -10.44
N ASN A 183 13.60 0.04 -9.71
CA ASN A 183 14.44 0.93 -8.88
C ASN A 183 13.96 1.11 -7.45
N GLY A 184 12.83 0.50 -7.08
CA GLY A 184 12.33 0.48 -5.71
C GLY A 184 11.51 1.73 -5.33
N VAL A 185 11.40 1.98 -4.04
CA VAL A 185 10.60 3.07 -3.45
C VAL A 185 11.44 4.32 -3.30
N TRP A 186 10.82 5.45 -3.59
CA TRP A 186 11.40 6.78 -3.54
C TRP A 186 10.45 7.72 -2.79
N VAL A 187 11.01 8.78 -2.22
CA VAL A 187 10.27 9.91 -1.67
C VAL A 187 10.83 11.20 -2.26
N CYS A 188 9.97 12.14 -2.64
CA CYS A 188 10.34 13.52 -2.96
C CYS A 188 9.44 14.50 -2.20
N ASN A 189 9.83 15.78 -2.20
CA ASN A 189 8.92 16.85 -1.81
C ASN A 189 7.73 16.92 -2.77
N ALA A 190 6.60 17.47 -2.34
CA ALA A 190 5.38 17.57 -3.14
C ALA A 190 5.54 18.41 -4.43
N ASP A 191 6.53 19.30 -4.48
CA ASP A 191 6.95 20.05 -5.67
C ASP A 191 7.89 19.25 -6.60
N GLY A 192 8.21 18.01 -6.26
CA GLY A 192 9.09 17.09 -6.98
C GLY A 192 10.56 17.24 -6.65
N THR A 193 10.97 18.17 -5.78
CA THR A 193 12.38 18.35 -5.42
C THR A 193 12.88 17.29 -4.43
N ASN A 194 14.20 17.17 -4.28
CA ASN A 194 14.88 16.30 -3.32
C ASN A 194 14.44 14.83 -3.32
N PRO A 195 14.47 14.12 -4.48
CA PRO A 195 14.15 12.70 -4.51
C PRO A 195 15.22 11.87 -3.78
N VAL A 196 14.78 11.06 -2.82
CA VAL A 196 15.60 10.13 -2.04
C VAL A 196 15.12 8.70 -2.26
N SER A 197 16.05 7.77 -2.43
CA SER A 197 15.75 6.34 -2.55
C SER A 197 15.57 5.72 -1.16
N LEU A 198 14.50 4.97 -0.97
CA LEU A 198 14.25 4.13 0.21
C LEU A 198 14.59 2.66 -0.03
N GLY A 199 15.15 2.33 -1.20
CA GLY A 199 15.58 0.98 -1.55
C GLY A 199 14.45 0.07 -2.05
N LYS A 200 14.61 -1.25 -1.89
CA LYS A 200 13.66 -2.25 -2.40
C LYS A 200 12.29 -2.11 -1.72
N GLY A 201 11.24 -2.18 -2.51
CA GLY A 201 9.85 -2.22 -2.06
C GLY A 201 8.87 -1.78 -3.16
N ALA A 202 7.57 -1.90 -2.84
CA ALA A 202 6.43 -1.45 -3.63
C ALA A 202 5.30 -1.02 -2.68
N TYR A 203 4.21 -0.48 -3.26
CA TYR A 203 2.99 -0.09 -2.55
C TYR A 203 3.22 0.74 -1.27
N PRO A 204 3.88 1.91 -1.37
CA PRO A 204 4.13 2.74 -0.20
C PRO A 204 2.83 3.29 0.39
N ALA A 205 2.65 3.11 1.70
CA ALA A 205 1.54 3.67 2.47
C ALA A 205 2.11 4.52 3.63
N TRP A 206 1.71 5.79 3.70
CA TRP A 206 2.18 6.69 4.76
C TRP A 206 1.54 6.36 6.10
N MET A 207 2.35 6.45 7.16
CA MET A 207 1.86 6.58 8.52
C MET A 207 1.31 8.00 8.75
N PRO A 208 0.36 8.20 9.68
CA PRO A 208 -0.19 9.53 9.98
C PRO A 208 0.83 10.59 10.41
N ASP A 209 2.00 10.15 10.89
CA ASP A 209 3.11 11.02 11.28
C ASP A 209 3.81 11.75 10.12
N SER A 210 3.44 11.47 8.86
CA SER A 210 4.03 12.03 7.64
C SER A 210 5.55 11.82 7.51
N ARG A 211 6.10 10.86 8.25
CA ARG A 211 7.53 10.54 8.29
C ARG A 211 7.79 9.08 7.96
N ASN A 212 7.01 8.17 8.53
CA ASN A 212 7.17 6.75 8.35
C ASN A 212 6.28 6.23 7.22
N LEU A 213 6.76 5.19 6.55
CA LEU A 213 6.10 4.54 5.42
C LEU A 213 6.09 3.03 5.63
N VAL A 214 4.97 2.38 5.37
CA VAL A 214 4.92 0.93 5.19
C VAL A 214 5.12 0.62 3.71
N VAL A 215 5.99 -0.33 3.41
CA VAL A 215 6.21 -0.82 2.04
C VAL A 215 6.21 -2.34 2.02
N THR A 216 5.86 -2.91 0.87
CA THR A 216 5.94 -4.35 0.65
C THR A 216 7.21 -4.70 -0.12
N ARG A 217 8.03 -5.61 0.40
CA ARG A 217 9.15 -6.21 -0.33
C ARG A 217 8.74 -7.58 -0.82
N LEU A 218 8.55 -7.70 -2.14
CA LEU A 218 8.05 -8.90 -2.80
C LEU A 218 9.19 -9.66 -3.47
N THR A 219 9.07 -10.97 -3.51
CA THR A 219 9.83 -11.88 -4.37
C THR A 219 8.86 -12.65 -5.23
N ASP A 220 9.12 -12.77 -6.54
CA ASP A 220 8.31 -13.54 -7.49
C ASP A 220 9.21 -14.45 -8.34
N ASN A 221 8.58 -15.37 -9.07
CA ASN A 221 9.25 -16.25 -10.04
C ASN A 221 8.84 -15.94 -11.50
N GLY A 222 8.24 -14.78 -11.76
CA GLY A 222 7.63 -14.42 -13.05
C GLY A 222 6.17 -14.82 -13.23
N ASP A 223 5.67 -15.81 -12.47
CA ASP A 223 4.27 -16.26 -12.55
C ASP A 223 3.44 -15.85 -11.33
N ARG A 224 4.05 -15.90 -10.13
CA ARG A 224 3.39 -15.58 -8.85
C ARG A 224 4.37 -15.04 -7.83
N PHE A 225 3.85 -14.42 -6.78
CA PHE A 225 4.65 -14.09 -5.60
C PHE A 225 5.05 -15.40 -4.89
N THR A 226 6.33 -15.48 -4.51
CA THR A 226 6.90 -16.63 -3.78
C THR A 226 7.13 -16.32 -2.31
N SER A 227 7.34 -15.06 -1.98
CA SER A 227 7.37 -14.55 -0.60
C SER A 227 7.22 -13.04 -0.60
N SER A 228 6.80 -12.48 0.53
CA SER A 228 6.85 -11.04 0.75
C SER A 228 6.85 -10.67 2.22
N GLU A 229 7.31 -9.45 2.50
CA GLU A 229 7.42 -8.91 3.84
C GLU A 229 7.03 -7.43 3.85
N LEU A 230 6.36 -7.00 4.92
CA LEU A 230 6.12 -5.58 5.19
C LEU A 230 7.29 -4.97 5.94
N TYR A 231 7.70 -3.77 5.54
CA TYR A 231 8.72 -2.98 6.19
C TYR A 231 8.18 -1.61 6.55
N CYS A 232 8.41 -1.16 7.79
CA CYS A 232 8.29 0.24 8.16
C CYS A 232 9.62 0.94 7.87
N ILE A 233 9.58 2.05 7.13
CA ILE A 233 10.75 2.83 6.72
C ILE A 233 10.59 4.27 7.18
N ASP A 234 11.61 4.78 7.86
CA ASP A 234 11.76 6.21 8.15
C ASP A 234 12.21 6.93 6.87
N SER A 235 11.37 7.81 6.33
CA SER A 235 11.63 8.48 5.05
C SER A 235 12.81 9.47 5.04
N GLN A 236 13.30 9.88 6.22
CA GLN A 236 14.40 10.83 6.35
C GLN A 236 15.76 10.13 6.43
N SER A 237 15.84 9.07 7.23
CA SER A 237 17.07 8.30 7.47
C SER A 237 17.23 7.10 6.53
N GLY A 238 16.13 6.60 5.95
CA GLY A 238 16.11 5.36 5.18
C GLY A 238 16.18 4.09 6.03
N ASN A 239 16.18 4.22 7.36
CA ASN A 239 16.16 3.08 8.26
C ASN A 239 14.87 2.27 8.07
N ALA A 240 15.01 0.95 7.93
CA ALA A 240 13.90 0.06 7.66
C ALA A 240 13.85 -1.06 8.70
N VAL A 241 12.64 -1.38 9.17
CA VAL A 241 12.39 -2.46 10.13
C VAL A 241 11.32 -3.39 9.55
N CYS A 242 11.59 -4.70 9.55
CA CYS A 242 10.65 -5.71 9.07
C CYS A 242 9.52 -5.92 10.09
N ILE A 243 8.27 -5.82 9.65
CA ILE A 243 7.05 -5.97 10.48
C ILE A 243 6.59 -7.44 10.49
N THR A 244 6.66 -8.13 9.34
CA THR A 244 6.10 -9.47 9.17
C THR A 244 7.16 -10.57 9.17
N SER A 245 8.29 -10.34 9.84
CA SER A 245 9.36 -11.35 9.95
C SER A 245 8.80 -12.67 10.49
N GLU A 246 9.18 -13.79 9.87
CA GLU A 246 8.80 -15.14 10.32
C GLU A 246 7.28 -15.42 10.32
N SER A 247 6.53 -14.75 9.44
CA SER A 247 5.11 -15.03 9.23
C SER A 247 4.88 -15.84 7.94
N ASN A 248 3.78 -16.60 7.91
CA ASN A 248 3.38 -17.39 6.73
C ASN A 248 2.46 -16.62 5.77
N VAL A 249 2.40 -15.28 5.91
CA VAL A 249 1.63 -14.42 4.99
C VAL A 249 2.53 -13.97 3.83
N ILE A 250 1.89 -13.71 2.69
CA ILE A 250 2.47 -13.09 1.51
C ILE A 250 1.71 -11.75 1.32
N PRO A 251 2.01 -10.71 2.12
CA PRO A 251 1.38 -9.41 1.98
C PRO A 251 1.66 -8.78 0.61
N VAL A 252 0.68 -8.12 -0.01
CA VAL A 252 0.87 -7.46 -1.31
C VAL A 252 0.66 -5.95 -1.22
N THR A 253 -0.59 -5.50 -1.17
CA THR A 253 -0.96 -4.09 -1.03
C THR A 253 -1.27 -3.77 0.44
N THR A 254 -0.98 -2.55 0.87
CA THR A 254 -1.13 -2.14 2.27
C THR A 254 -1.92 -0.86 2.42
N ALA A 255 -2.61 -0.73 3.55
CA ALA A 255 -3.23 0.51 3.99
C ALA A 255 -3.07 0.68 5.51
N VAL A 256 -2.66 1.88 5.90
CA VAL A 256 -2.55 2.27 7.31
C VAL A 256 -3.86 2.94 7.74
N SER A 257 -4.38 2.61 8.92
CA SER A 257 -5.54 3.26 9.50
C SER A 257 -5.27 4.75 9.76
N PRO A 258 -6.28 5.64 9.70
CA PRO A 258 -6.09 7.07 9.93
C PRO A 258 -5.48 7.42 11.28
N ASP A 259 -5.72 6.59 12.31
CA ASP A 259 -5.13 6.76 13.64
C ASP A 259 -3.73 6.14 13.79
N GLY A 260 -3.24 5.45 12.75
CA GLY A 260 -1.90 4.87 12.69
C GLY A 260 -1.71 3.64 13.56
N LYS A 261 -2.79 3.03 14.07
CA LYS A 261 -2.71 1.87 14.96
C LYS A 261 -2.84 0.54 14.26
N THR A 262 -3.31 0.51 13.02
CA THR A 262 -3.57 -0.74 12.30
C THR A 262 -3.07 -0.64 10.87
N ILE A 263 -2.34 -1.67 10.44
CA ILE A 263 -1.99 -1.87 9.03
C ILE A 263 -2.89 -2.99 8.51
N ALA A 264 -3.69 -2.72 7.49
CA ALA A 264 -4.39 -3.73 6.72
C ALA A 264 -3.62 -4.10 5.46
N PHE A 265 -3.69 -5.35 5.04
CA PHE A 265 -3.09 -5.82 3.80
C PHE A 265 -3.83 -7.03 3.24
N ASP A 266 -3.74 -7.23 1.94
CA ASP A 266 -4.17 -8.47 1.30
C ASP A 266 -3.06 -9.51 1.30
N ASN A 267 -3.46 -10.76 1.51
CA ASN A 267 -2.57 -11.90 1.61
C ASN A 267 -2.72 -12.80 0.37
N ASP A 268 -1.69 -12.84 -0.48
CA ASP A 268 -1.71 -13.61 -1.74
C ASP A 268 -1.88 -15.12 -1.50
N ALA A 269 -1.48 -15.62 -0.32
CA ALA A 269 -1.51 -17.04 -0.02
C ALA A 269 -2.93 -17.64 0.11
N ASP A 270 -3.91 -16.85 0.53
CA ASP A 270 -5.31 -17.30 0.71
C ASP A 270 -6.37 -16.31 0.21
N GLY A 271 -5.98 -15.13 -0.27
CA GLY A 271 -6.88 -14.10 -0.78
C GLY A 271 -7.68 -13.37 0.31
N TYR A 272 -7.28 -13.49 1.59
CA TYR A 272 -7.96 -12.80 2.69
C TYR A 272 -7.33 -11.44 2.99
N ILE A 273 -8.05 -10.64 3.75
CA ILE A 273 -7.53 -9.38 4.29
C ILE A 273 -7.09 -9.63 5.72
N TYR A 274 -5.88 -9.19 6.02
CA TYR A 274 -5.23 -9.30 7.31
C TYR A 274 -4.98 -7.93 7.92
N THR A 275 -4.80 -7.90 9.23
CA THR A 275 -4.34 -6.74 9.97
C THR A 275 -3.15 -7.04 10.88
N ILE A 276 -2.36 -6.01 11.14
CA ILE A 276 -1.35 -5.94 12.19
C ILE A 276 -1.63 -4.70 13.02
N ASN A 277 -1.72 -4.84 14.33
CA ASN A 277 -1.84 -3.73 15.24
C ASN A 277 -0.46 -3.23 15.66
N LEU A 278 -0.26 -1.92 15.58
CA LEU A 278 0.93 -1.20 16.02
C LEU A 278 0.71 -0.77 17.48
N LYS A 279 1.74 -0.92 18.32
CA LYS A 279 1.69 -0.56 19.75
C LYS A 279 2.12 0.86 20.02
#